data_AF-A0A2D4M9D7-F1
#
_entry.id   AF-A0A2D4M9D7-F1
#
_cell.length_a   1.000
_cell.length_b   1.000
_cell.length_c   1.000
_cell.angle_alpha   90.00
_cell.angle_beta   90.00
_cell.angle_gamma   90.00
#
_symmetry.space_group_name_H-M   'P 1'
#
loop_
_entity.id
_entity.type
_entity.pdbx_description
1 polymer ?
#
loop_
_entity_poly.entity_id
_entity_poly.type
_entity_poly.pdbx_seq_one_letter_code
_entity_poly.pdbx_strand_id
1 'polypeptide(L)'
;GTGLAVEWIPKFAGVSPKDRCKLVCLAKGTGYFFVLQPKVVDGTLCSPDSTSICVQGQCIKAGCDRVIGSSKKFDKCGICGGNGSTCKKVSGMFSNVRPGYHDVAVIPAGATNIDVKQRNHRGTRQDGSFLAIKVADDTYILNGDYTLTTMEQDITYKRNVLRYSGSSASLERIRSFSPLKEPLTIQVLTVGDSFRSKIKYTYFMKKSTQLGSGERISKTESFNAIKETVLSEWIIEEWGECSKSCGTGWQRRSVQCRDLSGRPASDCAKELKPNDVRPCADTPCPRWQLGHWSPCSKTCGKGFKKRLLKCISFDGTILTHENCDLSKKPKHLIDFCNVTLCS
;
A
#
# COMPACT_ATOMS: atom_id res chain seq x y z
N GLY A 1 4.12 -14.09 28.96
CA GLY A 1 5.32 -14.82 28.53
C GLY A 1 5.99 -14.03 27.41
N THR A 2 7.26 -13.69 27.58
CA THR A 2 8.09 -12.95 26.63
C THR A 2 8.57 -13.87 25.51
N GLY A 3 7.65 -14.30 24.65
CA GLY A 3 7.99 -14.91 23.36
C GLY A 3 8.05 -13.85 22.27
N LEU A 4 8.94 -14.02 21.28
CA LEU A 4 8.90 -13.24 20.05
C LEU A 4 7.50 -13.39 19.42
N ALA A 5 6.81 -12.28 19.21
CA ALA A 5 5.48 -12.28 18.62
C ALA A 5 5.56 -12.86 17.20
N VAL A 6 4.77 -13.90 16.92
CA VAL A 6 4.66 -14.49 15.58
C VAL A 6 3.75 -13.62 14.73
N GLU A 7 4.25 -13.15 13.59
CA GLU A 7 3.44 -12.43 12.60
C GLU A 7 2.68 -13.45 11.74
N TRP A 8 1.35 -13.33 11.69
CA TRP A 8 0.45 -14.23 10.99
C TRP A 8 -0.10 -13.59 9.72
N ILE A 9 -0.03 -14.31 8.60
CA ILE A 9 -0.52 -13.84 7.29
C ILE A 9 -1.67 -14.77 6.84
N PRO A 10 -2.82 -14.24 6.38
CA PRO A 10 -3.88 -15.07 5.84
C PRO A 10 -3.40 -15.94 4.68
N LYS A 11 -3.74 -17.24 4.69
CA LYS A 11 -3.37 -18.20 3.65
C LYS A 11 -4.61 -18.62 2.86
N PHE A 12 -4.60 -18.40 1.55
CA PHE A 12 -5.64 -18.91 0.64
C PHE A 12 -5.09 -19.90 -0.39
N ALA A 13 -3.85 -19.71 -0.85
CA ALA A 13 -3.14 -20.66 -1.70
C ALA A 13 -3.05 -22.07 -1.07
N GLY A 14 -3.44 -23.09 -1.84
CA GLY A 14 -3.52 -24.48 -1.38
C GLY A 14 -4.68 -24.81 -0.43
N VAL A 15 -5.53 -23.85 -0.05
CA VAL A 15 -6.68 -24.11 0.83
C VAL A 15 -7.84 -24.69 0.03
N SER A 16 -8.39 -25.81 0.49
CA SER A 16 -9.52 -26.48 -0.16
C SER A 16 -10.73 -25.55 -0.24
N PRO A 17 -11.57 -25.61 -1.30
CA PRO A 17 -12.76 -24.78 -1.40
C PRO A 17 -13.72 -24.86 -0.20
N LYS A 18 -13.78 -26.02 0.47
CA LYS A 18 -14.64 -26.24 1.65
C LYS A 18 -14.09 -25.55 2.91
N ASP A 19 -12.80 -25.28 2.95
CA ASP A 19 -12.11 -24.69 4.11
C ASP A 19 -11.83 -23.20 3.98
N ARG A 20 -12.25 -22.56 2.86
CA ARG A 20 -11.97 -21.14 2.56
C ARG A 20 -12.50 -20.14 3.58
N CYS A 21 -13.47 -20.54 4.39
CA CYS A 21 -14.04 -19.72 5.45
C CYS A 21 -13.55 -20.09 6.85
N LYS A 22 -12.52 -20.94 6.96
CA LYS A 22 -11.73 -21.12 8.18
C LYS A 22 -10.62 -20.07 8.24
N LEU A 23 -10.18 -19.71 9.44
CA LEU A 23 -9.04 -18.79 9.59
C LEU A 23 -7.73 -19.58 9.49
N VAL A 24 -7.27 -19.79 8.26
CA VAL A 24 -5.97 -20.43 7.97
C VAL A 24 -4.90 -19.36 7.87
N CYS A 25 -3.91 -19.40 8.75
CA CYS A 25 -2.84 -18.42 8.82
C CYS A 25 -1.47 -19.07 8.65
N LEU A 26 -0.60 -18.43 7.86
CA LEU A 26 0.80 -18.76 7.70
C LEU A 26 1.62 -17.97 8.72
N ALA A 27 2.53 -18.64 9.44
CA ALA A 27 3.52 -17.99 10.27
C ALA A 27 4.64 -17.43 9.37
N LYS A 28 4.82 -16.11 9.38
CA LYS A 28 5.80 -15.43 8.55
C LYS A 28 7.22 -15.92 8.87
N GLY A 29 7.99 -16.26 7.84
CA GLY A 29 9.38 -16.69 7.97
C GLY A 29 9.60 -18.16 8.30
N THR A 30 8.56 -18.94 8.66
CA THR A 30 8.72 -20.37 8.98
C THR A 30 8.03 -21.31 7.98
N GLY A 31 7.06 -20.81 7.20
CA GLY A 31 6.32 -21.59 6.21
C GLY A 31 5.25 -22.51 6.82
N TYR A 32 5.19 -22.66 8.14
CA TYR A 32 4.11 -23.40 8.81
C TYR A 32 2.79 -22.64 8.74
N PHE A 33 1.70 -23.39 8.57
CA PHE A 33 0.35 -22.84 8.62
C PHE A 33 -0.49 -23.54 9.69
N PHE A 34 -1.42 -22.79 10.26
CA PHE A 34 -2.32 -23.26 11.31
C PHE A 34 -3.74 -22.82 11.02
N VAL A 35 -4.71 -23.64 11.41
CA VAL A 35 -6.11 -23.25 11.46
C VAL A 35 -6.36 -22.64 12.83
N LEU A 36 -6.39 -21.31 12.92
CA LEU A 36 -6.53 -20.60 14.18
C LEU A 36 -7.99 -20.53 14.65
N GLN A 37 -8.94 -20.53 13.72
CA GLN A 37 -10.38 -20.53 14.01
C GLN A 37 -11.14 -21.38 12.98
N PRO A 38 -12.22 -22.08 13.41
CA PRO A 38 -13.04 -22.90 12.52
C PRO A 38 -13.91 -22.05 11.58
N LYS A 39 -14.09 -20.76 11.86
CA LYS A 39 -14.78 -19.81 10.98
C LYS A 39 -14.18 -18.41 11.10
N VAL A 40 -14.09 -17.71 9.98
CA VAL A 40 -13.83 -16.26 9.95
C VAL A 40 -15.11 -15.47 10.24
N VAL A 41 -14.97 -14.18 10.51
CA VAL A 41 -16.11 -13.28 10.69
C VAL A 41 -16.92 -13.15 9.39
N ASP A 42 -18.23 -13.02 9.53
CA ASP A 42 -19.12 -12.89 8.38
C ASP A 42 -18.78 -11.63 7.56
N GLY A 43 -18.83 -11.76 6.24
CA GLY A 43 -18.42 -10.71 5.29
C GLY A 43 -16.95 -10.78 4.85
N THR A 44 -16.12 -11.61 5.48
CA THR A 44 -14.74 -11.84 5.02
C THR A 44 -14.73 -12.46 3.62
N LEU A 45 -13.87 -11.99 2.70
CA LEU A 45 -13.76 -12.57 1.35
C LEU A 45 -13.22 -14.00 1.42
N CYS A 46 -13.78 -14.92 0.64
CA CYS A 46 -13.32 -16.32 0.60
C CYS A 46 -11.95 -16.49 -0.08
N SER A 47 -11.55 -15.52 -0.89
CA SER A 47 -10.27 -15.50 -1.60
C SER A 47 -9.97 -14.05 -2.02
N PRO A 48 -8.70 -13.63 -2.09
CA PRO A 48 -8.31 -12.27 -2.49
C PRO A 48 -8.81 -11.82 -3.87
N ASP A 49 -9.06 -12.77 -4.76
CA ASP A 49 -9.51 -12.57 -6.14
C ASP A 49 -11.00 -12.86 -6.37
N SER A 50 -11.73 -13.24 -5.32
CA SER A 50 -13.16 -13.55 -5.39
C SER A 50 -14.00 -12.43 -4.78
N THR A 51 -15.20 -12.23 -5.32
CA THR A 51 -16.23 -11.40 -4.69
C THR A 51 -17.07 -12.18 -3.67
N SER A 52 -16.92 -13.51 -3.61
CA SER A 52 -17.60 -14.35 -2.63
C SER A 52 -17.16 -14.03 -1.20
N ILE A 53 -18.12 -14.09 -0.28
CA ILE A 53 -17.93 -13.78 1.14
C ILE A 53 -18.28 -14.98 2.01
N CYS A 54 -17.69 -15.03 3.19
CA CYS A 54 -17.99 -16.01 4.21
C CYS A 54 -19.23 -15.59 5.00
N VAL A 55 -20.19 -16.50 5.13
CA VAL A 55 -21.39 -16.35 5.96
C VAL A 55 -21.57 -17.66 6.73
N GLN A 56 -21.53 -17.59 8.05
CA GLN A 56 -21.63 -18.77 8.93
C GLN A 56 -20.63 -19.89 8.59
N GLY A 57 -19.40 -19.52 8.18
CA GLY A 57 -18.37 -20.49 7.81
C GLY A 57 -18.55 -21.12 6.43
N GLN A 58 -19.54 -20.68 5.63
CA GLN A 58 -19.72 -21.10 4.25
C GLN A 58 -19.36 -19.98 3.27
N CYS A 59 -18.73 -20.34 2.16
CA CYS A 59 -18.39 -19.38 1.12
C CYS A 59 -19.59 -19.15 0.19
N ILE A 60 -20.24 -17.99 0.32
CA ILE A 60 -21.41 -17.61 -0.46
C ILE A 60 -21.01 -16.67 -1.59
N LYS A 61 -21.57 -16.90 -2.78
CA LYS A 61 -21.33 -16.07 -3.95
C LYS A 61 -22.00 -14.69 -3.78
N ALA A 62 -21.20 -13.64 -3.91
CA ALA A 62 -21.68 -12.27 -4.02
C ALA A 62 -21.15 -11.62 -5.31
N GLY A 63 -21.90 -10.67 -5.84
CA GLY A 63 -21.49 -9.89 -7.00
C GLY A 63 -20.42 -8.86 -6.66
N CYS A 64 -19.81 -8.26 -7.67
CA CYS A 64 -18.85 -7.16 -7.51
C CYS A 64 -19.47 -5.88 -6.92
N ASP A 65 -20.79 -5.80 -6.92
CA ASP A 65 -21.62 -4.76 -6.29
C ASP A 65 -21.86 -5.01 -4.79
N ARG A 66 -21.23 -6.05 -4.22
CA ARG A 66 -21.32 -6.46 -2.82
C ARG A 66 -22.71 -6.98 -2.41
N VAL A 67 -23.49 -7.45 -3.37
CA VAL A 67 -24.82 -8.05 -3.12
C VAL A 67 -24.74 -9.57 -3.20
N ILE A 68 -25.20 -10.27 -2.16
CA ILE A 68 -25.29 -11.74 -2.12
C ILE A 68 -26.25 -12.22 -3.21
N GLY A 69 -25.87 -13.22 -3.99
CA GLY A 69 -26.68 -13.74 -5.10
C GLY A 69 -26.63 -12.89 -6.37
N SER A 70 -26.04 -11.69 -6.34
CA SER A 70 -25.83 -10.89 -7.55
C SER A 70 -24.92 -11.61 -8.53
N SER A 71 -25.30 -11.55 -9.81
CA SER A 71 -24.54 -12.15 -10.91
C SER A 71 -23.51 -11.19 -11.52
N LYS A 72 -23.46 -9.92 -11.07
CA LYS A 72 -22.51 -8.92 -11.58
C LYS A 72 -21.07 -9.32 -11.27
N LYS A 73 -20.20 -9.22 -12.28
CA LYS A 73 -18.76 -9.52 -12.19
C LYS A 73 -17.94 -8.31 -12.60
N PHE A 74 -16.70 -8.26 -12.14
CA PHE A 74 -15.71 -7.35 -12.70
C PHE A 74 -15.41 -7.77 -14.15
N ASP A 75 -15.34 -6.79 -15.04
CA ASP A 75 -14.84 -7.00 -16.39
C ASP A 75 -13.29 -7.07 -16.41
N LYS A 76 -12.71 -7.28 -17.59
CA LYS A 76 -11.25 -7.33 -17.78
C LYS A 76 -10.53 -6.02 -17.42
N CYS A 77 -11.26 -4.92 -17.29
CA CYS A 77 -10.76 -3.59 -16.91
C CYS A 77 -10.89 -3.31 -15.41
N GLY A 78 -11.41 -4.27 -14.63
CA GLY A 78 -11.65 -4.09 -13.20
C GLY A 78 -12.90 -3.28 -12.86
N ILE A 79 -13.84 -3.11 -13.81
CA ILE A 79 -15.09 -2.37 -13.60
C ILE A 79 -16.24 -3.35 -13.32
N CYS A 80 -16.98 -3.12 -12.23
CA CYS A 80 -18.11 -3.96 -11.86
C CYS A 80 -19.28 -3.77 -12.85
N GLY A 81 -19.73 -4.87 -13.47
CA GLY A 81 -20.77 -4.82 -14.51
C GLY A 81 -20.31 -4.14 -15.80
N GLY A 82 -19.00 -3.94 -15.98
CA GLY A 82 -18.44 -3.35 -17.18
C GLY A 82 -18.51 -4.29 -18.38
N ASN A 83 -18.36 -3.71 -19.58
CA ASN A 83 -18.37 -4.43 -20.85
C ASN A 83 -16.95 -4.63 -21.42
N GLY A 84 -15.90 -4.25 -20.70
CA GLY A 84 -14.51 -4.36 -21.14
C GLY A 84 -14.10 -3.34 -22.21
N SER A 85 -14.88 -2.28 -22.43
CA SER A 85 -14.58 -1.27 -23.46
C SER A 85 -13.60 -0.19 -22.99
N THR A 86 -13.48 0.03 -21.67
CA THR A 86 -12.71 1.11 -21.04
C THR A 86 -11.20 0.85 -20.97
N CYS A 87 -10.75 -0.35 -21.33
CA CYS A 87 -9.35 -0.74 -21.33
C CYS A 87 -8.94 -1.44 -22.62
N LYS A 88 -7.65 -1.35 -22.96
CA LYS A 88 -7.00 -2.11 -24.04
C LYS A 88 -6.20 -3.27 -23.44
N LYS A 89 -6.18 -4.38 -24.16
CA LYS A 89 -5.31 -5.51 -23.83
C LYS A 89 -3.88 -5.18 -24.25
N VAL A 90 -2.93 -5.42 -23.36
CA VAL A 90 -1.50 -5.44 -23.67
C VAL A 90 -1.03 -6.87 -23.54
N SER A 91 -0.23 -7.33 -24.50
CA SER A 91 0.31 -8.68 -24.49
C SER A 91 1.64 -8.74 -25.19
N GLY A 92 2.51 -9.63 -24.73
CA GLY A 92 3.79 -9.89 -25.37
C GLY A 92 4.29 -11.30 -25.08
N MET A 93 5.43 -11.61 -25.69
CA MET A 93 6.12 -12.87 -25.52
C MET A 93 7.61 -12.61 -25.38
N PHE A 94 8.23 -13.27 -24.42
CA PHE A 94 9.67 -13.23 -24.16
C PHE A 94 10.26 -14.61 -24.41
N SER A 95 11.40 -14.64 -25.10
CA SER A 95 12.08 -15.88 -25.52
C SER A 95 13.60 -15.76 -25.57
N ASN A 96 14.18 -14.63 -25.15
CA ASN A 96 15.63 -14.45 -25.16
C ASN A 96 16.18 -14.82 -23.79
N VAL A 97 16.72 -16.03 -23.69
CA VAL A 97 17.03 -16.62 -22.40
C VAL A 97 18.55 -16.81 -22.34
N ARG A 98 19.23 -15.97 -21.57
CA ARG A 98 20.64 -16.19 -21.16
C ARG A 98 20.65 -16.61 -19.69
N PRO A 99 21.74 -17.20 -19.18
CA PRO A 99 21.85 -17.51 -17.76
C PRO A 99 21.72 -16.25 -16.89
N GLY A 100 20.94 -16.34 -15.81
CA GLY A 100 20.69 -15.23 -14.88
C GLY A 100 19.29 -14.64 -14.98
N TYR A 101 19.10 -13.48 -14.34
CA TYR A 101 17.85 -12.75 -14.30
C TYR A 101 17.68 -11.84 -15.51
N HIS A 102 16.51 -11.88 -16.15
CA HIS A 102 16.18 -11.04 -17.28
C HIS A 102 14.79 -10.44 -17.18
N ASP A 103 14.66 -9.16 -17.52
CA ASP A 103 13.40 -8.44 -17.57
C ASP A 103 12.51 -8.96 -18.72
N VAL A 104 11.35 -9.48 -18.37
CA VAL A 104 10.32 -9.95 -19.30
C VAL A 104 9.39 -8.80 -19.69
N ALA A 105 8.90 -8.08 -18.69
CA ALA A 105 8.01 -6.93 -18.87
C ALA A 105 7.89 -6.11 -17.59
N VAL A 106 7.82 -4.79 -17.73
CA VAL A 106 7.34 -3.91 -16.66
C VAL A 106 5.82 -3.79 -16.78
N ILE A 107 5.10 -4.21 -15.75
CA ILE A 107 3.66 -4.06 -15.65
C ILE A 107 3.36 -2.79 -14.86
N PRO A 108 2.78 -1.75 -15.48
CA PRO A 108 2.60 -0.46 -14.84
C PRO A 108 1.50 -0.46 -13.78
N ALA A 109 1.54 0.55 -12.90
CA ALA A 109 0.44 0.84 -11.99
C ALA A 109 -0.88 1.04 -12.76
N GLY A 110 -1.98 0.60 -12.17
CA GLY A 110 -3.31 0.62 -12.77
C GLY A 110 -3.61 -0.55 -13.71
N ALA A 111 -2.62 -1.39 -14.06
CA ALA A 111 -2.85 -2.58 -14.85
C ALA A 111 -3.77 -3.58 -14.13
N THR A 112 -4.74 -4.14 -14.84
CA THR A 112 -5.69 -5.13 -14.33
C THR A 112 -5.55 -6.46 -15.04
N ASN A 113 -6.05 -7.52 -14.39
CA ASN A 113 -6.18 -8.86 -14.99
C ASN A 113 -4.86 -9.34 -15.63
N ILE A 114 -3.79 -9.20 -14.84
CA ILE A 114 -2.43 -9.58 -15.13
C ILE A 114 -2.35 -11.10 -15.15
N ASP A 115 -1.70 -11.61 -16.19
CA ASP A 115 -1.54 -13.03 -16.43
C ASP A 115 -0.20 -13.28 -17.13
N VAL A 116 0.76 -13.83 -16.40
CA VAL A 116 2.09 -14.21 -16.90
C VAL A 116 2.19 -15.72 -16.82
N LYS A 117 2.61 -16.36 -17.92
CA LYS A 117 2.76 -17.81 -18.02
C LYS A 117 4.12 -18.14 -18.59
N GLN A 118 4.89 -18.91 -17.85
CA GLN A 118 6.01 -19.68 -18.34
C GLN A 118 5.49 -21.11 -18.56
N ARG A 119 5.80 -21.68 -19.73
CA ARG A 119 5.41 -23.05 -20.07
C ARG A 119 6.66 -23.81 -20.46
N ASN A 120 6.89 -24.92 -19.76
CA ASN A 120 7.96 -25.84 -20.07
C ASN A 120 7.87 -26.33 -21.53
N HIS A 121 9.03 -26.55 -22.13
CA HIS A 121 9.09 -27.19 -23.43
C HIS A 121 8.46 -28.60 -23.40
N ARG A 122 7.85 -29.02 -24.52
CA ARG A 122 7.20 -30.33 -24.59
C ARG A 122 8.24 -31.42 -24.38
N GLY A 123 8.02 -32.28 -23.38
CA GLY A 123 8.89 -33.43 -23.07
C GLY A 123 9.89 -33.19 -21.94
N THR A 124 10.12 -31.95 -21.50
CA THR A 124 11.02 -31.63 -20.38
C THR A 124 10.24 -31.32 -19.11
N ARG A 125 10.60 -31.94 -17.98
CA ARG A 125 9.95 -31.69 -16.69
C ARG A 125 10.23 -30.27 -16.16
N GLN A 126 11.39 -29.71 -16.45
CA GLN A 126 11.77 -28.31 -16.18
C GLN A 126 12.71 -27.84 -17.29
N ASP A 127 12.51 -26.63 -17.83
CA ASP A 127 13.37 -26.04 -18.86
C ASP A 127 14.42 -25.08 -18.27
N GLY A 128 14.56 -25.06 -16.93
CA GLY A 128 15.52 -24.23 -16.20
C GLY A 128 15.12 -22.76 -16.09
N SER A 129 13.90 -22.39 -16.47
CA SER A 129 13.40 -21.01 -16.38
C SER A 129 12.31 -20.86 -15.35
N PHE A 130 12.46 -19.87 -14.47
CA PHE A 130 11.57 -19.62 -13.34
C PHE A 130 11.15 -18.15 -13.29
N LEU A 131 9.87 -17.87 -13.06
CA LEU A 131 9.36 -16.51 -12.97
C LEU A 131 9.79 -15.85 -11.66
N ALA A 132 10.16 -14.57 -11.74
CA ALA A 132 10.50 -13.73 -10.60
C ALA A 132 9.78 -12.39 -10.69
N ILE A 133 9.62 -11.71 -9.55
CA ILE A 133 9.02 -10.38 -9.49
C ILE A 133 9.93 -9.47 -8.69
N LYS A 134 10.35 -8.39 -9.34
CA LYS A 134 11.13 -7.30 -8.78
C LYS A 134 10.26 -6.04 -8.72
N VAL A 135 10.33 -5.31 -7.61
CA VAL A 135 9.61 -4.04 -7.43
C VAL A 135 10.52 -2.85 -7.75
N ALA A 136 9.99 -1.62 -7.66
CA ALA A 136 10.67 -0.42 -8.14
C ALA A 136 11.97 -0.04 -7.39
N ASP A 137 12.15 -0.54 -6.16
CA ASP A 137 13.37 -0.34 -5.35
C ASP A 137 14.42 -1.44 -5.56
N ASP A 138 14.30 -2.20 -6.66
CA ASP A 138 15.14 -3.35 -7.01
C ASP A 138 15.11 -4.54 -6.03
N THR A 139 14.18 -4.55 -5.08
CA THR A 139 13.97 -5.71 -4.20
C THR A 139 13.06 -6.77 -4.85
N TYR A 140 13.30 -8.03 -4.52
CA TYR A 140 12.49 -9.15 -5.00
C TYR A 140 11.36 -9.47 -4.03
N ILE A 141 10.14 -9.58 -4.56
CA ILE A 141 8.98 -10.09 -3.83
C ILE A 141 8.61 -11.52 -4.23
N LEU A 142 9.26 -12.06 -5.27
CA LEU A 142 9.16 -13.46 -5.68
C LEU A 142 10.47 -13.91 -6.33
N ASN A 143 10.99 -15.06 -5.89
CA ASN A 143 12.11 -15.78 -6.48
C ASN A 143 13.37 -14.91 -6.73
N GLY A 144 13.76 -14.12 -5.71
CA GLY A 144 15.01 -13.37 -5.70
C GLY A 144 16.18 -14.16 -5.12
N ASP A 145 17.38 -13.61 -5.23
CA ASP A 145 18.61 -14.17 -4.63
C ASP A 145 18.86 -15.65 -4.99
N TYR A 146 18.46 -16.06 -6.20
CA TYR A 146 18.53 -17.45 -6.68
C TYR A 146 17.74 -18.46 -5.83
N THR A 147 16.80 -17.98 -5.01
CA THR A 147 15.88 -18.82 -4.25
C THR A 147 14.59 -19.05 -5.04
N LEU A 148 14.01 -20.25 -4.91
CA LEU A 148 12.81 -20.63 -5.66
C LEU A 148 11.67 -21.05 -4.73
N THR A 149 10.51 -20.47 -4.97
CA THR A 149 9.25 -20.88 -4.36
C THR A 149 8.66 -22.01 -5.18
N THR A 150 8.63 -23.22 -4.61
CA THR A 150 8.21 -24.44 -5.31
C THR A 150 6.71 -24.67 -5.30
N MET A 151 5.99 -24.15 -4.31
CA MET A 151 4.57 -24.36 -4.09
C MET A 151 3.72 -23.12 -4.47
N GLU A 152 2.41 -23.33 -4.60
CA GLU A 152 1.46 -22.24 -4.81
C GLU A 152 1.47 -21.27 -3.61
N GLN A 153 1.53 -19.97 -3.90
CA GLN A 153 1.60 -18.92 -2.88
C GLN A 153 0.87 -17.65 -3.30
N ASP A 154 0.28 -16.99 -2.31
CA ASP A 154 -0.23 -15.62 -2.42
C ASP A 154 0.83 -14.62 -1.97
N ILE A 155 1.19 -13.71 -2.86
CA ILE A 155 2.16 -12.65 -2.64
C ILE A 155 1.39 -11.36 -2.42
N THR A 156 1.48 -10.81 -1.21
CA THR A 156 0.81 -9.55 -0.86
C THR A 156 1.80 -8.40 -0.96
N TYR A 157 1.54 -7.44 -1.84
CA TYR A 157 2.37 -6.25 -2.02
C TYR A 157 1.51 -5.02 -2.23
N LYS A 158 1.69 -3.97 -1.41
CA LYS A 158 0.96 -2.69 -1.50
C LYS A 158 -0.57 -2.84 -1.65
N ARG A 159 -1.15 -3.80 -0.92
CA ARG A 159 -2.58 -4.20 -0.95
C ARG A 159 -3.05 -4.90 -2.23
N ASN A 160 -2.18 -5.11 -3.21
CA ASN A 160 -2.43 -6.07 -4.29
C ASN A 160 -2.06 -7.47 -3.81
N VAL A 161 -2.80 -8.47 -4.30
CA VAL A 161 -2.47 -9.88 -4.11
C VAL A 161 -2.18 -10.48 -5.48
N LEU A 162 -1.03 -11.12 -5.60
CA LEU A 162 -0.62 -11.89 -6.77
C LEU A 162 -0.59 -13.36 -6.40
N ARG A 163 -1.19 -14.20 -7.23
CA ARG A 163 -1.18 -15.64 -7.07
C ARG A 163 -0.14 -16.25 -7.98
N TYR A 164 0.81 -16.96 -7.38
CA TYR A 164 1.87 -17.66 -8.06
C TYR A 164 1.69 -19.17 -7.89
N SER A 165 1.82 -19.94 -8.98
CA SER A 165 1.53 -21.37 -8.98
C SER A 165 2.63 -22.27 -8.40
N GLY A 166 3.82 -21.73 -8.14
CA GLY A 166 4.99 -22.53 -7.76
C GLY A 166 5.83 -22.95 -8.97
N SER A 167 7.15 -23.08 -8.77
CA SER A 167 8.12 -23.45 -9.82
C SER A 167 8.07 -24.94 -10.17
N SER A 168 7.43 -25.76 -9.33
CA SER A 168 7.17 -27.18 -9.60
C SER A 168 5.94 -27.41 -10.48
N ALA A 169 5.15 -26.36 -10.75
CA ALA A 169 3.98 -26.45 -11.59
C ALA A 169 4.35 -26.71 -13.05
N SER A 170 3.56 -27.53 -13.75
CA SER A 170 3.74 -27.77 -15.19
C SER A 170 3.50 -26.53 -16.06
N LEU A 171 2.78 -25.55 -15.50
CA LEU A 171 2.57 -24.21 -16.04
C LEU A 171 2.81 -23.22 -14.91
N GLU A 172 4.01 -22.67 -14.87
CA GLU A 172 4.35 -21.62 -13.91
C GLU A 172 3.62 -20.33 -14.29
N ARG A 173 2.86 -19.78 -13.36
CA ARG A 173 1.88 -18.73 -13.65
C ARG A 173 1.74 -17.73 -12.52
N ILE A 174 1.83 -16.45 -12.87
CA ILE A 174 1.52 -15.31 -11.99
C ILE A 174 0.21 -14.69 -12.46
N ARG A 175 -0.73 -14.48 -11.54
CA ARG A 175 -2.01 -13.82 -11.80
C ARG A 175 -2.32 -12.74 -10.78
N SER A 176 -2.89 -11.64 -11.24
CA SER A 176 -3.52 -10.63 -10.37
C SER A 176 -4.69 -9.98 -11.08
N PHE A 177 -5.80 -9.78 -10.36
CA PHE A 177 -7.03 -9.27 -10.94
C PHE A 177 -7.27 -7.80 -10.63
N SER A 178 -6.83 -7.34 -9.44
CA SER A 178 -7.03 -5.97 -9.01
C SER A 178 -6.05 -4.99 -9.69
N PRO A 179 -6.43 -3.72 -9.86
CA PRO A 179 -5.53 -2.70 -10.41
C PRO A 179 -4.28 -2.55 -9.53
N LEU A 180 -3.09 -2.69 -10.12
CA LEU A 180 -1.84 -2.49 -9.40
C LEU A 180 -1.74 -1.07 -8.83
N LYS A 181 -1.21 -0.94 -7.61
CA LYS A 181 -0.92 0.36 -7.00
C LYS A 181 0.42 0.92 -7.44
N GLU A 182 1.41 0.05 -7.63
CA GLU A 182 2.77 0.37 -8.03
C GLU A 182 3.19 -0.54 -9.20
N PRO A 183 4.13 -0.11 -10.05
CA PRO A 183 4.62 -0.95 -11.14
C PRO A 183 5.39 -2.17 -10.60
N LEU A 184 5.33 -3.27 -11.34
CA LEU A 184 6.05 -4.51 -11.06
C LEU A 184 6.88 -4.92 -12.28
N THR A 185 8.14 -5.27 -12.06
CA THR A 185 9.00 -5.85 -13.10
C THR A 185 8.92 -7.36 -13.00
N ILE A 186 8.36 -7.97 -14.04
CA ILE A 186 8.36 -9.42 -14.20
C ILE A 186 9.70 -9.80 -14.80
N GLN A 187 10.38 -10.73 -14.14
CA GLN A 187 11.64 -11.29 -14.59
C GLN A 187 11.53 -12.79 -14.80
N VAL A 188 12.52 -13.34 -15.50
CA VAL A 188 12.82 -14.77 -15.54
C VAL A 188 14.22 -15.00 -15.04
N LEU A 189 14.37 -15.93 -14.10
CA LEU A 189 15.63 -16.54 -13.74
C LEU A 189 15.85 -17.76 -14.63
N THR A 190 16.98 -17.80 -15.32
CA THR A 190 17.37 -18.97 -16.12
C THR A 190 18.62 -19.62 -15.53
N VAL A 191 18.53 -20.93 -15.30
CA VAL A 191 19.60 -21.78 -14.81
C VAL A 191 19.86 -22.93 -15.79
N GLY A 192 21.12 -23.18 -16.10
CA GLY A 192 21.55 -24.24 -17.02
C GLY A 192 21.52 -23.84 -18.50
N ASP A 193 21.59 -24.85 -19.38
CA ASP A 193 21.83 -24.67 -20.83
C ASP A 193 20.56 -24.77 -21.70
N SER A 194 19.38 -24.79 -21.07
CA SER A 194 18.09 -24.88 -21.77
C SER A 194 17.49 -23.49 -21.97
N PHE A 195 17.55 -23.00 -23.21
CA PHE A 195 17.17 -21.62 -23.55
C PHE A 195 15.85 -21.51 -24.35
N ARG A 196 14.95 -22.48 -24.22
CA ARG A 196 13.75 -22.59 -25.08
C ARG A 196 12.43 -22.18 -24.41
N SER A 197 12.53 -21.49 -23.29
CA SER A 197 11.38 -21.10 -22.48
C SER A 197 10.63 -19.97 -23.15
N LYS A 198 9.30 -20.12 -23.25
CA LYS A 198 8.42 -19.11 -23.83
C LYS A 198 7.56 -18.52 -22.73
N ILE A 199 7.79 -17.27 -22.41
CA ILE A 199 7.02 -16.56 -21.40
C ILE A 199 6.02 -15.67 -22.12
N LYS A 200 4.74 -15.87 -21.83
CA LYS A 200 3.65 -15.05 -22.38
C LYS A 200 3.05 -14.25 -21.26
N TYR A 201 2.92 -12.95 -21.47
CA TYR A 201 2.25 -12.06 -20.52
C TYR A 201 1.08 -11.35 -21.19
N THR A 202 0.03 -11.11 -20.41
CA THR A 202 -1.10 -10.27 -20.80
C THR A 202 -1.60 -9.48 -19.61
N TYR A 203 -2.02 -8.25 -19.83
CA TYR A 203 -2.70 -7.41 -18.85
C TYR A 203 -3.58 -6.38 -19.56
N PHE A 204 -4.34 -5.58 -18.82
CA PHE A 204 -5.23 -4.57 -19.37
C PHE A 204 -4.92 -3.19 -18.81
N MET A 205 -4.92 -2.19 -19.69
CA MET A 205 -4.67 -0.78 -19.37
C MET A 205 -5.84 0.09 -19.78
N LYS A 206 -6.21 1.08 -18.97
CA LYS A 206 -7.25 2.05 -19.31
C LYS A 206 -6.98 2.68 -20.69
N LYS A 207 -8.01 2.75 -21.54
CA LYS A 207 -7.91 3.49 -22.80
C LYS A 207 -7.86 4.97 -22.47
N SER A 208 -6.88 5.69 -23.03
CA SER A 208 -6.94 7.14 -23.05
C SER A 208 -8.12 7.52 -23.95
N THR A 209 -9.07 8.29 -23.41
CA THR A 209 -10.22 8.79 -24.18
C THR A 209 -9.66 9.77 -25.22
N GLN A 210 -9.47 9.32 -26.47
CA GLN A 210 -9.24 10.27 -27.56
C GLN A 210 -10.53 11.06 -27.73
N LEU A 211 -10.45 12.35 -27.40
CA LEU A 211 -11.48 13.33 -27.71
C LEU A 211 -11.64 13.34 -29.24
N GLY A 212 -12.79 12.90 -29.72
CA GLY A 212 -13.10 12.90 -31.14
C GLY A 212 -13.09 14.32 -31.68
N SER A 213 -12.26 14.56 -32.68
CA SER A 213 -12.55 15.48 -33.76
C SER A 213 -12.11 14.78 -35.04
N GLY A 214 -13.07 14.58 -35.93
CA GLY A 214 -12.82 13.92 -37.20
C GLY A 214 -12.02 14.82 -38.10
N GLU A 215 -10.90 14.31 -38.62
CA GLU A 215 -10.34 14.76 -39.88
C GLU A 215 -9.69 13.57 -40.57
N ARG A 216 -10.22 13.24 -41.74
CA ARG A 216 -9.62 12.28 -42.68
C ARG A 216 -8.33 12.91 -43.21
N ILE A 217 -7.19 12.42 -42.76
CA ILE A 217 -5.95 12.52 -43.54
C ILE A 217 -5.41 11.11 -43.71
N SER A 218 -5.75 10.52 -44.84
CA SER A 218 -4.95 9.45 -45.41
C SER A 218 -3.58 10.03 -45.78
N LYS A 219 -2.54 9.60 -45.10
CA LYS A 219 -1.27 9.22 -45.73
C LYS A 219 -0.38 8.50 -44.74
N THR A 220 0.08 7.36 -45.23
CA THR A 220 1.02 6.41 -44.67
C THR A 220 2.31 7.10 -44.25
N GLU A 221 2.68 7.06 -42.97
CA GLU A 221 4.05 7.33 -42.54
C GLU A 221 4.37 6.60 -41.21
N SER A 222 5.40 5.76 -41.31
CA SER A 222 6.30 5.12 -40.33
C SER A 222 5.93 5.11 -38.83
N PHE A 223 5.82 3.90 -38.29
CA PHE A 223 5.53 3.56 -36.89
C PHE A 223 6.65 3.85 -35.86
N ASN A 224 7.62 4.73 -36.16
CA ASN A 224 8.77 5.04 -35.30
C ASN A 224 9.03 6.55 -35.16
N ALA A 225 8.04 7.31 -34.68
CA ALA A 225 8.27 8.61 -34.09
C ALA A 225 7.86 8.56 -32.61
N ILE A 226 8.83 8.69 -31.72
CA ILE A 226 8.61 8.91 -30.29
C ILE A 226 7.87 10.24 -30.19
N LYS A 227 6.54 10.21 -30.04
CA LYS A 227 5.77 11.41 -29.73
C LYS A 227 5.82 11.61 -28.22
N GLU A 228 6.94 12.21 -27.80
CA GLU A 228 7.14 12.77 -26.47
C GLU A 228 5.98 13.73 -26.18
N THR A 229 5.03 13.27 -25.38
CA THR A 229 3.83 14.02 -24.99
C THR A 229 3.90 14.29 -23.50
N VAL A 230 5.00 14.88 -23.08
CA VAL A 230 5.11 15.60 -21.81
C VAL A 230 5.72 16.96 -22.16
N LEU A 231 4.87 17.88 -22.62
CA LEU A 231 5.30 19.25 -22.91
C LEU A 231 5.50 20.05 -21.61
N SER A 232 4.89 19.59 -20.52
CA SER A 232 4.90 20.26 -19.22
C SER A 232 4.81 19.27 -18.06
N GLU A 233 5.53 19.54 -16.98
CA GLU A 233 5.63 18.72 -15.78
C GLU A 233 5.34 19.51 -14.49
N TRP A 234 4.93 18.80 -13.44
CA TRP A 234 4.76 19.38 -12.12
C TRP A 234 6.09 19.45 -11.39
N ILE A 235 6.64 20.65 -11.24
CA ILE A 235 7.81 20.91 -10.42
C ILE A 235 7.35 21.15 -8.98
N ILE A 236 7.97 20.43 -8.05
CA ILE A 236 7.74 20.55 -6.61
C ILE A 236 8.97 21.15 -5.95
N GLU A 237 8.75 22.04 -5.00
CA GLU A 237 9.81 22.52 -4.12
C GLU A 237 9.89 21.67 -2.84
N GLU A 238 10.94 21.91 -2.05
CA GLU A 238 11.05 21.37 -0.71
C GLU A 238 9.87 21.83 0.18
N TRP A 239 9.57 21.02 1.19
CA TRP A 239 8.55 21.38 2.16
C TRP A 239 9.04 22.54 3.02
N GLY A 240 8.21 23.57 3.15
CA GLY A 240 8.44 24.65 4.10
C GLY A 240 8.37 24.18 5.54
N GLU A 241 8.64 25.09 6.47
CA GLU A 241 8.60 24.79 7.90
C GLU A 241 7.20 24.34 8.36
N CYS A 242 7.18 23.52 9.41
CA CYS A 242 5.92 23.06 9.98
C CYS A 242 5.20 24.22 10.65
N SER A 243 3.89 24.36 10.40
CA SER A 243 3.09 25.46 10.97
C SER A 243 3.07 25.48 12.51
N LYS A 244 3.43 24.38 13.16
CA LYS A 244 3.53 24.24 14.61
C LYS A 244 4.71 23.34 14.95
N SER A 245 5.40 23.63 16.05
CA SER A 245 6.48 22.78 16.57
C SER A 245 5.98 21.56 17.36
N CYS A 246 4.69 21.53 17.72
CA CYS A 246 4.05 20.44 18.46
C CYS A 246 2.54 20.36 18.13
N GLY A 247 1.91 19.23 18.45
CA GLY A 247 0.47 19.02 18.33
C GLY A 247 0.08 18.49 16.95
N THR A 248 -0.73 19.25 16.20
CA THR A 248 -1.09 18.92 14.82
C THR A 248 -0.78 20.12 13.94
N GLY A 249 0.35 20.04 13.25
CA GLY A 249 0.85 21.04 12.30
C GLY A 249 0.64 20.63 10.85
N TRP A 250 0.82 21.59 9.94
CA TRP A 250 0.80 21.38 8.50
C TRP A 250 2.03 22.01 7.84
N GLN A 251 2.64 21.31 6.89
CA GLN A 251 3.66 21.85 6.00
C GLN A 251 3.06 22.13 4.64
N ARG A 252 3.54 23.17 3.99
CA ARG A 252 3.19 23.53 2.61
C ARG A 252 4.43 23.53 1.73
N ARG A 253 4.25 23.27 0.44
CA ARG A 253 5.30 23.40 -0.58
C ARG A 253 4.73 24.02 -1.85
N SER A 254 5.60 24.61 -2.66
CA SER A 254 5.23 25.08 -4.00
C SER A 254 5.06 23.90 -4.94
N VAL A 255 4.00 23.93 -5.75
CA VAL A 255 3.70 22.95 -6.80
C VAL A 255 3.31 23.73 -8.05
N GLN A 256 4.23 23.83 -9.01
CA GLN A 256 4.08 24.65 -10.21
C GLN A 256 4.11 23.78 -11.45
N CYS A 257 3.22 24.04 -12.40
CA CYS A 257 3.27 23.43 -13.71
C CYS A 257 4.25 24.23 -14.57
N ARG A 258 5.27 23.58 -15.11
CA ARG A 258 6.26 24.21 -15.99
C ARG A 258 6.45 23.43 -17.27
N ASP A 259 6.68 24.14 -18.37
CA ASP A 259 7.03 23.54 -19.66
C ASP A 259 8.49 23.04 -19.68
N LEU A 260 8.90 22.37 -20.76
CA LEU A 260 10.29 21.92 -20.99
C LEU A 260 11.33 23.06 -20.99
N SER A 261 10.91 24.32 -21.08
CA SER A 261 11.76 25.51 -21.00
C SER A 261 11.74 26.16 -19.61
N GLY A 262 11.08 25.54 -18.63
CA GLY A 262 10.98 26.00 -17.25
C GLY A 262 10.02 27.17 -17.03
N ARG A 263 9.19 27.53 -18.01
CA ARG A 263 8.22 28.64 -17.93
C ARG A 263 6.88 28.14 -17.37
N PRO A 264 6.09 29.02 -16.73
CA PRO A 264 4.77 28.64 -16.23
C PRO A 264 3.87 28.10 -17.35
N ALA A 265 3.33 26.91 -17.12
CA ALA A 265 2.46 26.21 -18.06
C ALA A 265 1.12 25.85 -17.40
N SER A 266 0.14 25.42 -18.19
CA SER A 266 -1.22 25.11 -17.72
C SER A 266 -1.76 23.75 -18.17
N ASP A 267 -0.98 23.04 -18.98
CA ASP A 267 -1.29 21.78 -19.64
C ASP A 267 -0.78 20.55 -18.88
N CYS A 268 -0.21 20.72 -17.69
CA CYS A 268 0.10 19.59 -16.81
C CYS A 268 -1.17 18.82 -16.44
N ALA A 269 -1.09 17.49 -16.45
CA ALA A 269 -2.19 16.62 -16.05
C ALA A 269 -2.61 16.91 -14.60
N LYS A 270 -3.80 17.46 -14.41
CA LYS A 270 -4.31 17.87 -13.09
C LYS A 270 -4.47 16.68 -12.15
N GLU A 271 -4.70 15.49 -12.69
CA GLU A 271 -4.80 14.23 -11.93
C GLU A 271 -3.47 13.80 -11.32
N LEU A 272 -2.36 14.28 -11.87
CA LEU A 272 -1.01 14.01 -11.38
C LEU A 272 -0.48 15.13 -10.49
N LYS A 273 -1.27 16.19 -10.21
CA LYS A 273 -0.83 17.31 -9.37
C LYS A 273 -0.42 16.79 -7.99
N PRO A 274 0.85 16.93 -7.59
CA PRO A 274 1.30 16.52 -6.27
C PRO A 274 0.62 17.33 -5.16
N ASN A 275 0.44 16.73 -3.98
CA ASN A 275 -0.09 17.45 -2.82
C ASN A 275 0.84 18.60 -2.44
N ASP A 276 0.26 19.77 -2.21
CA ASP A 276 0.92 21.00 -1.76
C ASP A 276 0.84 21.18 -0.23
N VAL A 277 0.12 20.30 0.48
CA VAL A 277 -0.05 20.30 1.94
C VAL A 277 0.13 18.89 2.51
N ARG A 278 0.84 18.76 3.64
CA ARG A 278 0.95 17.50 4.41
C ARG A 278 0.92 17.76 5.93
N PRO A 279 0.46 16.80 6.75
CA PRO A 279 0.57 16.91 8.21
C PRO A 279 2.04 16.83 8.66
N CYS A 280 2.36 17.53 9.76
CA CYS A 280 3.68 17.55 10.39
C CYS A 280 3.55 17.78 11.90
N ALA A 281 4.66 17.51 12.63
CA ALA A 281 4.76 17.57 14.09
C ALA A 281 3.72 16.68 14.81
N ASP A 282 4.10 15.43 15.13
CA ASP A 282 3.24 14.45 15.82
C ASP A 282 3.56 14.33 17.33
N THR A 283 4.31 15.31 17.87
CA THR A 283 4.68 15.32 19.28
C THR A 283 3.66 16.10 20.10
N PRO A 284 3.15 15.57 21.24
CA PRO A 284 2.23 16.30 22.09
C PRO A 284 2.83 17.61 22.58
N CYS A 285 2.03 18.68 22.58
CA CYS A 285 2.49 19.98 23.10
C CYS A 285 2.73 19.95 24.61
N PRO A 286 3.72 20.73 25.10
CA PRO A 286 3.91 20.95 26.53
C PRO A 286 2.64 21.44 27.20
N ARG A 287 2.41 20.98 28.42
CA ARG A 287 1.20 21.28 29.19
C ARG A 287 1.50 21.81 30.57
N TRP A 288 0.58 22.62 31.08
CA TRP A 288 0.58 23.06 32.46
C TRP A 288 0.27 21.90 33.41
N GLN A 289 1.11 21.70 34.41
CA GLN A 289 0.90 20.77 35.51
C GLN A 289 0.87 21.51 36.84
N LEU A 290 -0.19 21.26 37.60
CA LEU A 290 -0.36 21.76 38.95
C LEU A 290 0.26 20.77 39.94
N GLY A 291 1.13 21.27 40.81
CA GLY A 291 1.67 20.51 41.93
C GLY A 291 0.68 20.41 43.09
N HIS A 292 1.11 19.71 44.14
CA HIS A 292 0.38 19.64 45.40
C HIS A 292 0.33 21.00 46.10
N TRP A 293 -0.69 21.18 46.94
CA TRP A 293 -0.79 22.33 47.83
C TRP A 293 0.30 22.29 48.88
N SER A 294 0.88 23.45 49.19
CA SER A 294 1.73 23.64 50.34
C SER A 294 0.92 23.45 51.64
N PRO A 295 1.60 23.20 52.77
CA PRO A 295 1.02 23.42 54.08
C PRO A 295 0.42 24.84 54.19
N CYS A 296 -0.54 25.00 55.09
CA CYS A 296 -1.14 26.30 55.37
C CYS A 296 -0.07 27.26 55.92
N SER A 297 -0.10 28.53 55.49
CA SER A 297 0.88 29.54 55.90
C SER A 297 0.89 29.83 57.40
N LYS A 298 -0.16 29.41 58.12
CA LYS A 298 -0.29 29.56 59.56
C LYS A 298 -0.65 28.22 60.18
N THR A 299 -0.23 28.04 61.43
CA THR A 299 -0.56 26.87 62.25
C THR A 299 -1.85 27.07 63.07
N CYS A 300 -2.42 28.27 63.08
CA CYS A 300 -3.72 28.59 63.69
C CYS A 300 -4.43 29.72 62.92
N GLY A 301 -5.77 29.78 63.00
CA GLY A 301 -6.61 30.80 62.38
C GLY A 301 -6.68 30.74 60.84
N LYS A 302 -6.96 31.88 60.20
CA LYS A 302 -7.05 31.99 58.73
C LYS A 302 -5.68 32.21 58.10
N GLY A 303 -5.33 31.34 57.15
CA GLY A 303 -4.11 31.40 56.34
C GLY A 303 -4.37 31.12 54.86
N PHE A 304 -3.31 30.95 54.09
CA PHE A 304 -3.38 30.57 52.68
C PHE A 304 -2.43 29.40 52.39
N LYS A 305 -2.76 28.62 51.37
CA LYS A 305 -1.91 27.58 50.78
C LYS A 305 -1.61 27.94 49.34
N LYS A 306 -0.42 27.59 48.88
CA LYS A 306 0.06 27.85 47.51
C LYS A 306 0.34 26.53 46.81
N ARG A 307 0.20 26.46 45.50
CA ARG A 307 0.65 25.31 44.69
C ARG A 307 1.55 25.77 43.57
N LEU A 308 2.55 24.95 43.25
CA LEU A 308 3.48 25.25 42.17
C LEU A 308 2.84 24.93 40.81
N LEU A 309 3.15 25.75 39.82
CA LEU A 309 2.75 25.55 38.43
C LEU A 309 4.00 25.29 37.59
N LYS A 310 4.06 24.12 36.96
CA LYS A 310 5.18 23.70 36.11
C LYS A 310 4.70 23.56 34.66
N CYS A 311 5.52 23.98 33.72
CA CYS A 311 5.35 23.59 32.33
C CYS A 311 6.08 22.27 32.13
N ILE A 312 5.40 21.24 31.64
CA ILE A 312 6.01 19.93 31.40
C ILE A 312 5.87 19.53 29.94
N SER A 313 6.95 18.99 29.38
CA SER A 313 6.96 18.35 28.06
C SER A 313 6.25 16.98 28.10
N PHE A 314 6.08 16.36 26.94
CA PHE A 314 5.46 15.04 26.81
C PHE A 314 6.30 13.92 27.46
N ASP A 315 7.62 14.10 27.54
CA ASP A 315 8.58 13.18 28.16
C ASP A 315 8.74 13.42 29.68
N GLY A 316 7.99 14.37 30.25
CA GLY A 316 8.03 14.70 31.68
C GLY A 316 9.12 15.70 32.08
N THR A 317 9.91 16.21 31.13
CA THR A 317 10.90 17.27 31.41
C THR A 317 10.22 18.57 31.80
N ILE A 318 10.78 19.28 32.79
CA ILE A 318 10.29 20.58 33.24
C ILE A 318 10.87 21.65 32.32
N LEU A 319 10.00 22.39 31.65
CA LEU A 319 10.35 23.48 30.74
C LEU A 319 10.10 24.84 31.39
N THR A 320 10.61 25.90 30.75
CA THR A 320 10.31 27.28 31.16
C THR A 320 8.84 27.61 30.91
N HIS A 321 8.31 28.63 31.60
CA HIS A 321 6.90 29.01 31.48
C HIS A 321 6.51 29.48 30.07
N GLU A 322 7.47 29.92 29.26
CA GLU A 322 7.27 30.40 27.88
C GLU A 322 6.99 29.24 26.89
N ASN A 323 7.43 28.02 27.22
CA ASN A 323 7.21 26.84 26.37
C ASN A 323 5.79 26.26 26.47
N CYS A 324 4.99 26.71 27.45
CA CYS A 324 3.60 26.33 27.58
C CYS A 324 2.69 27.49 27.16
N ASP A 325 1.55 27.14 26.56
CA ASP A 325 0.55 28.10 26.13
C ASP A 325 0.02 28.97 27.29
N LEU A 326 0.42 30.24 27.32
CA LEU A 326 0.06 31.20 28.38
C LEU A 326 -1.45 31.44 28.45
N SER A 327 -2.20 31.27 27.37
CA SER A 327 -3.66 31.42 27.36
C SER A 327 -4.36 30.35 28.21
N LYS A 328 -3.72 29.19 28.36
CA LYS A 328 -4.20 28.05 29.15
C LYS A 328 -3.62 28.02 30.57
N LYS A 329 -2.91 29.06 30.98
CA LYS A 329 -2.28 29.14 32.31
C LYS A 329 -3.35 29.13 33.42
N PRO A 330 -3.33 28.16 34.34
CA PRO A 330 -4.26 28.14 35.47
C PRO A 330 -4.11 29.37 36.36
N LYS A 331 -5.23 30.01 36.73
CA LYS A 331 -5.24 31.23 37.55
C LYS A 331 -5.28 30.98 39.07
N HIS A 332 -5.83 29.85 39.51
CA HIS A 332 -5.99 29.51 40.93
C HIS A 332 -4.74 28.84 41.50
N LEU A 333 -3.70 29.63 41.83
CA LEU A 333 -2.46 29.12 42.44
C LEU A 333 -2.39 29.31 43.96
N ILE A 334 -3.33 30.08 44.50
CA ILE A 334 -3.46 30.39 45.93
C ILE A 334 -4.90 30.09 46.34
N ASP A 335 -5.07 29.47 47.50
CA ASP A 335 -6.36 29.15 48.09
C ASP A 335 -6.30 29.40 49.61
N PHE A 336 -7.45 29.68 50.22
CA PHE A 336 -7.52 29.97 51.66
C PHE A 336 -7.67 28.69 52.48
N CYS A 337 -7.08 28.68 53.68
CA CYS A 337 -7.18 27.59 54.64
C CYS A 337 -7.51 28.13 56.01
N ASN A 338 -8.37 27.41 56.75
CA ASN A 338 -8.68 27.70 58.14
C ASN A 338 -8.12 26.57 59.00
N VAL A 339 -7.26 26.93 59.94
CA VAL A 339 -6.71 26.05 60.97
C VAL A 339 -7.41 26.38 62.30
N THR A 340 -7.20 25.57 63.34
CA THR A 340 -7.77 25.76 64.68
C THR A 340 -7.60 27.19 65.18
N LEU A 341 -8.55 27.67 65.98
CA LEU A 341 -8.51 29.03 66.55
C LEU A 341 -7.19 29.23 67.32
N CYS A 342 -6.55 30.38 67.11
CA CYS A 342 -5.36 30.75 67.88
C CYS A 342 -5.76 30.96 69.34
N SER A 343 -5.00 30.38 70.26
CA SER A 343 -5.23 30.45 71.71
C SER A 343 -4.71 31.74 72.33
#